data_AF-A0A6H9LMF4-F1
#
_entry.id   AF-A0A6H9LMF4-F1
#
_cell.length_a   1.000
_cell.length_b   1.000
_cell.length_c   1.000
_cell.angle_alpha   90.00
_cell.angle_beta   90.00
_cell.angle_gamma   90.00
#
_symmetry.space_group_name_H-M   'P 1'
#
loop_
_entity.id
_entity.type
_entity.pdbx_description
1 polymer ?
#
loop_
_entity_poly.entity_id
_entity_poly.type
_entity_poly.pdbx_seq_one_letter_code
_entity_poly.pdbx_strand_id
1 'polypeptide(L)'
;MVNRILMVLVIVLLSLFCLSCESTDTMVEMEGLTDLQSIPTDYGELEAVTSEARYPGWSQMWFSDSSGVIRMVRVNWEMKKMIDEVVIINRTSSVE
;
A
#
# COMPACT_ATOMS: atom_id res chain seq x y z
N MET A 1 48.10 19.80 -20.20
CA MET A 1 47.43 20.26 -18.95
C MET A 1 45.92 20.05 -19.02
N VAL A 2 45.27 20.36 -20.15
CA VAL A 2 43.82 20.19 -20.40
C VAL A 2 43.31 18.75 -20.20
N ASN A 3 44.01 17.71 -20.69
CA ASN A 3 43.58 16.30 -20.49
C ASN A 3 43.57 15.85 -19.02
N ARG A 4 44.41 16.44 -18.17
CA ARG A 4 44.44 16.13 -16.73
C ARG A 4 43.26 16.76 -16.00
N ILE A 5 42.88 17.97 -16.41
CA ILE A 5 41.72 18.68 -15.87
C ILE A 5 40.43 17.96 -16.30
N LEU A 6 40.35 17.52 -17.56
CA LEU A 6 39.21 16.76 -18.09
C LEU A 6 39.00 15.45 -17.34
N MET A 7 40.06 14.70 -17.04
CA MET A 7 39.97 13.46 -16.26
C MET A 7 39.43 13.69 -14.85
N VAL A 8 39.93 14.72 -14.15
CA VAL A 8 39.46 15.04 -12.80
C VAL A 8 37.98 15.41 -12.81
N LEU A 9 37.54 16.17 -13.82
CA LEU A 9 36.15 16.62 -13.95
C LEU A 9 35.20 15.44 -14.21
N VAL A 10 35.62 14.46 -15.02
CA VAL A 10 34.87 13.21 -15.26
C VAL A 10 34.76 12.36 -13.99
N ILE A 11 35.83 12.25 -13.21
CA ILE A 11 35.83 11.49 -11.93
C ILE A 11 34.92 12.16 -10.89
N VAL A 12 34.91 13.50 -10.83
CA VAL A 12 34.01 14.26 -9.94
C VAL A 12 32.55 14.09 -10.36
N LEU A 13 32.25 14.12 -11.66
CA LEU A 13 30.89 13.89 -12.15
C LEU A 13 30.40 12.46 -11.88
N LEU A 14 31.27 11.46 -12.03
CA LEU A 14 30.95 10.05 -11.73
C LEU A 14 30.72 9.81 -10.23
N SER A 15 31.51 10.45 -9.37
CA SER A 15 31.33 10.33 -7.91
C SER A 15 30.05 11.01 -7.41
N LEU A 16 29.65 12.14 -8.01
CA LEU A 16 28.36 12.77 -7.73
C LEU A 16 27.16 11.90 -8.16
N PHE A 17 27.30 11.14 -9.25
CA PHE A 17 26.26 10.21 -9.72
C PHE A 17 26.06 9.02 -8.75
N CYS A 18 27.13 8.53 -8.14
CA CYS A 18 27.04 7.44 -7.16
C CYS A 18 26.38 7.86 -5.84
N LEU A 19 26.50 9.13 -5.46
CA LEU A 19 25.90 9.67 -4.23
C LEU A 19 24.41 9.99 -4.36
N SER A 20 23.87 9.99 -5.58
CA SER A 20 22.44 10.28 -5.82
C SER A 20 21.53 9.07 -5.66
N CYS A 21 22.09 7.88 -5.40
CA CYS A 21 21.36 6.71 -4.91
C CYS A 21 21.23 6.78 -3.39
N GLU A 22 20.49 7.78 -2.90
CA GLU A 22 19.93 7.67 -1.55
C GLU A 22 18.79 6.66 -1.64
N SER A 23 19.06 5.42 -1.20
CA SER A 23 18.01 4.44 -0.99
C SER A 23 17.02 5.06 -0.02
N THR A 24 15.82 5.34 -0.51
CA THR A 24 14.69 5.74 0.33
C THR A 24 14.31 4.53 1.18
N ASP A 25 15.12 4.25 2.21
CA ASP A 25 14.79 3.35 3.30
C ASP A 25 13.75 4.08 4.15
N THR A 26 12.57 4.26 3.55
CA THR A 26 11.39 4.63 4.31
C THR A 26 11.06 3.37 5.07
N MET A 27 11.64 3.23 6.26
CA MET A 27 11.03 2.41 7.29
C MET A 27 9.63 3.01 7.47
N VAL A 28 8.67 2.43 6.76
CA VAL A 28 7.25 2.65 7.03
C VAL A 28 7.07 2.10 8.43
N GLU A 29 7.10 3.01 9.40
CA GLU A 29 6.67 2.71 10.76
C GLU A 29 5.24 2.18 10.61
N MET A 30 5.09 0.86 10.70
CA MET A 30 3.79 0.23 10.74
C MET A 30 3.16 0.65 12.07
N GLU A 31 2.51 1.82 12.07
CA GLU A 31 1.55 2.14 13.11
C GLU A 31 0.47 1.08 13.03
N GLY A 32 0.58 0.07 13.89
CA GLY A 32 -0.45 -0.94 14.04
C GLY A 32 -1.76 -0.24 14.37
N LEU A 33 -2.75 -0.34 13.47
CA LEU A 33 -4.10 0.08 13.77
C LEU A 33 -4.54 -0.65 15.04
N THR A 34 -4.71 0.12 16.12
CA THR A 34 -5.06 -0.40 17.45
C THR A 34 -6.45 -1.04 17.46
N ASP A 35 -7.23 -0.84 16.40
CA ASP A 35 -8.59 -1.35 16.22
C ASP A 35 -8.74 -2.21 14.96
N LEU A 36 -7.87 -3.20 14.76
CA LEU A 36 -8.17 -4.31 13.85
C LEU A 36 -9.15 -5.32 14.47
N GLN A 37 -9.46 -5.20 15.77
CA GLN A 37 -10.44 -6.06 16.42
C GLN A 37 -11.87 -5.83 15.94
N SER A 38 -12.14 -4.71 15.26
CA SER A 38 -13.46 -4.42 14.72
C SER A 38 -13.72 -5.06 13.36
N ILE A 39 -12.72 -5.63 12.67
CA ILE A 39 -12.95 -6.42 11.45
C ILE A 39 -13.37 -7.84 11.85
N PRO A 40 -14.61 -8.26 11.56
CA PRO A 40 -15.10 -9.58 11.93
C PRO A 40 -14.30 -10.71 11.26
N THR A 41 -13.96 -11.73 12.05
CA THR A 41 -13.23 -12.91 11.54
C THR A 41 -14.02 -13.73 10.52
N ASP A 42 -15.34 -13.54 10.45
CA ASP A 42 -16.22 -14.20 9.49
C ASP A 42 -16.21 -13.54 8.10
N TYR A 43 -15.48 -12.44 7.91
CA TYR A 43 -15.37 -11.80 6.59
C TYR A 43 -14.54 -12.59 5.60
N GLY A 44 -13.70 -13.50 6.10
CA GLY A 44 -12.85 -14.38 5.31
C GLY A 44 -11.40 -13.91 5.24
N GLU A 45 -10.68 -14.36 4.23
CA GLU A 45 -9.29 -13.99 3.99
C GLU A 45 -9.20 -12.62 3.32
N LEU A 46 -8.21 -11.80 3.72
CA LEU A 46 -7.95 -10.51 3.09
C LEU A 46 -7.23 -10.74 1.75
N GLU A 47 -7.92 -10.42 0.65
CA GLU A 47 -7.42 -10.60 -0.72
C GLU A 47 -6.64 -9.39 -1.23
N ALA A 48 -7.13 -8.19 -0.90
CA ALA A 48 -6.57 -6.96 -1.44
C ALA A 48 -6.83 -5.76 -0.52
N VAL A 49 -5.94 -4.78 -0.63
CA VAL A 49 -6.12 -3.44 -0.08
C VAL A 49 -5.94 -2.45 -1.22
N THR A 50 -6.95 -1.63 -1.49
CA THR A 50 -6.89 -0.58 -2.51
C THR A 50 -7.00 0.79 -1.86
N SER A 51 -6.28 1.75 -2.42
CA SER A 51 -6.34 3.16 -2.02
C SER A 51 -6.39 4.02 -3.28
N GLU A 52 -6.90 5.24 -3.15
CA GLU A 52 -7.06 6.17 -4.26
C GLU A 52 -6.61 7.55 -3.80
N ALA A 53 -5.75 8.20 -4.58
CA ALA A 53 -5.17 9.50 -4.23
C ALA A 53 -6.23 10.61 -4.09
N ARG A 54 -7.38 10.45 -4.77
CA ARG A 54 -8.54 11.35 -4.60
C ARG A 54 -9.13 11.31 -3.19
N TYR A 55 -8.95 10.23 -2.45
CA TYR A 55 -9.48 10.01 -1.11
C TYR A 55 -8.33 9.68 -0.13
N PRO A 56 -7.48 10.67 0.19
CA PRO A 56 -6.39 10.45 1.13
C PRO A 56 -6.93 10.02 2.50
N GLY A 57 -6.15 9.23 3.22
CA GLY A 57 -6.56 8.66 4.51
C GLY A 57 -7.51 7.47 4.40
N TRP A 58 -8.12 7.22 3.25
CA TRP A 58 -9.06 6.10 3.03
C TRP A 58 -8.41 4.92 2.33
N SER A 59 -8.85 3.72 2.70
CA SER A 59 -8.49 2.46 2.06
C SER A 59 -9.69 1.52 2.04
N GLN A 60 -9.74 0.68 1.03
CA GLN A 60 -10.73 -0.37 0.87
C GLN A 60 -10.03 -1.71 1.08
N MET A 61 -10.51 -2.49 2.04
CA MET A 61 -10.06 -3.84 2.31
C MET A 61 -11.06 -4.82 1.72
N TRP A 62 -10.57 -5.77 0.95
CA TRP A 62 -11.38 -6.73 0.22
C TRP A 62 -11.15 -8.12 0.79
N PHE A 63 -12.22 -8.73 1.30
CA PHE A 63 -12.20 -10.05 1.89
C PHE A 63 -12.95 -11.03 1.01
N SER A 64 -12.52 -12.29 0.98
CA SER A 64 -13.26 -13.39 0.37
C SER A 64 -13.41 -14.54 1.36
N ASP A 65 -14.60 -15.13 1.43
CA ASP A 65 -14.83 -16.36 2.21
C ASP A 65 -14.83 -17.61 1.34
N SER A 66 -14.81 -18.78 1.97
CA SER A 66 -14.80 -20.07 1.28
C SER A 66 -16.05 -20.34 0.44
N SER A 67 -17.11 -19.55 0.60
CA SER A 67 -18.33 -19.61 -0.22
C SER A 67 -18.28 -18.69 -1.44
N GLY A 68 -17.19 -17.93 -1.62
CA GLY A 68 -17.00 -17.00 -2.74
C GLY A 68 -17.70 -15.66 -2.56
N VAL A 69 -18.19 -15.34 -1.36
CA VAL A 69 -18.74 -14.02 -1.05
C VAL A 69 -17.58 -13.05 -0.80
N ILE A 70 -17.63 -11.91 -1.48
CA ILE A 70 -16.65 -10.84 -1.33
C ILE A 70 -17.23 -9.74 -0.46
N ARG A 71 -16.47 -9.28 0.53
CA ARG A 71 -16.84 -8.16 1.41
C ARG A 71 -15.82 -7.04 1.26
N MET A 72 -16.29 -5.82 1.04
CA MET A 72 -15.44 -4.64 1.00
C MET A 72 -15.72 -3.73 2.18
N VAL A 73 -14.66 -3.48 2.94
CA VAL A 73 -14.66 -2.65 4.15
C VAL A 73 -13.89 -1.38 3.87
N ARG A 74 -14.44 -0.23 4.25
CA ARG A 74 -13.76 1.06 4.10
C ARG A 74 -13.17 1.50 5.43
N VAL A 75 -11.87 1.75 5.44
CA VAL A 75 -11.13 2.18 6.63
C VAL A 75 -10.51 3.53 6.36
N ASN A 76 -10.67 4.45 7.30
CA ASN A 76 -9.91 5.68 7.38
C ASN A 76 -8.82 5.51 8.44
N TRP A 77 -7.56 5.40 8.01
CA TRP A 77 -6.43 5.14 8.91
C TRP A 77 -5.99 6.39 9.68
N GLU A 78 -6.16 7.60 9.11
CA GLU A 78 -5.87 8.87 9.78
C GLU A 78 -6.78 9.09 11.00
N MET A 79 -8.07 8.80 10.82
CA MET A 79 -9.08 8.95 11.85
C MET A 79 -9.20 7.72 12.75
N LYS A 80 -8.52 6.60 12.41
CA LYS A 80 -8.66 5.29 13.05
C LYS A 80 -10.13 4.86 13.11
N LYS A 81 -10.85 4.98 11.99
CA LYS A 81 -12.28 4.66 11.88
C LYS A 81 -12.57 3.72 10.72
N MET A 82 -13.58 2.90 10.89
CA MET A 82 -14.18 2.09 9.84
C MET A 82 -15.59 2.60 9.54
N ILE A 83 -16.03 2.49 8.29
CA ILE A 83 -17.43 2.70 7.94
C ILE A 83 -18.19 1.40 8.23
N ASP A 84 -19.24 1.51 9.04
CA ASP A 84 -20.09 0.38 9.44
C ASP A 84 -20.76 -0.33 8.25
N GLU A 85 -20.99 0.41 7.16
CA GLU A 85 -21.56 -0.12 5.93
C GLU A 85 -20.52 -0.90 5.11
N VAL A 86 -20.67 -2.23 5.11
CA VAL A 86 -19.88 -3.17 4.32
C VAL A 86 -20.59 -3.49 3.02
N VAL A 87 -19.85 -3.41 1.91
CA VAL A 87 -20.37 -3.81 0.60
C VAL A 87 -20.20 -5.32 0.45
N ILE A 88 -21.29 -6.04 0.19
CA ILE A 88 -21.31 -7.49 0.00
C ILE A 88 -21.57 -7.80 -1.47
N ILE A 89 -20.70 -8.61 -2.07
CA ILE A 89 -20.80 -9.08 -3.45
C ILE A 89 -20.90 -10.60 -3.42
N ASN A 90 -22.09 -11.12 -3.72
CA ASN A 90 -22.31 -12.55 -3.86
C ASN A 90 -21.92 -12.97 -5.28
N ARG A 91 -20.82 -13.72 -5.43
CA ARG A 91 -20.55 -14.41 -6.69
C ARG A 91 -21.35 -15.72 -6.68
N THR A 92 -22.47 -15.74 -7.41
CA THR A 92 -23.03 -17.03 -7.82
C THR A 92 -21.97 -17.68 -8.69
N SER A 93 -21.42 -18.83 -8.28
CA SER A 93 -20.57 -19.63 -9.15
C SER A 93 -21.41 -20.07 -10.34
N SER A 94 -21.38 -19.31 -11.44
CA SER A 94 -21.78 -19.82 -12.75
C SER A 94 -20.72 -20.82 -13.17
N VAL A 95 -20.90 -22.06 -12.68
CA VAL A 95 -20.27 -23.24 -13.24
C VAL A 95 -21.00 -23.52 -14.55
N GLU A 96 -20.42 -23.13 -15.67
CA GLU A 96 -20.68 -23.73 -16.99
C GLU A 96 -19.49 -24.61 -17.38
#